data_AF-A0AA96QBD8-F1
#
_entry.id   AF-A0AA96QBD8-F1
#
_cell.length_a   1.000
_cell.length_b   1.000
_cell.length_c   1.000
_cell.angle_alpha   90.00
_cell.angle_beta   90.00
_cell.angle_gamma   90.00
#
_symmetry.space_group_name_H-M   'P 1'
#
loop_
_entity.id
_entity.type
_entity.pdbx_description
1 polymer ?
#
loop_
_entity_poly.entity_id
_entity_poly.type
_entity_poly.pdbx_seq_one_letter_code
_entity_poly.pdbx_strand_id
1 'polypeptide(L)'
;MMFRARKKSARDVSLYEPIGTDREGNEISLLDVIEYADPEIPEKIDLKDNTVYLYEVMHQILTARERQVLTMRYGLYGRQSVTQRETAAILGISRSYVSRIEKTAVQKLQKAFEKSGRSER
;
A
#
# COMPACT_ATOMS: atom_id res chain seq x y z
N MET A 1 -36.22 -27.09 -24.94
CA MET A 1 -35.22 -26.30 -25.68
C MET A 1 -35.57 -24.82 -25.57
N MET A 2 -34.83 -24.08 -24.75
CA MET A 2 -35.18 -22.71 -24.38
C MET A 2 -34.22 -21.72 -25.07
N PHE A 3 -34.49 -21.46 -26.35
CA PHE A 3 -33.78 -20.48 -27.19
C PHE A 3 -34.60 -19.19 -27.37
N ARG A 4 -35.15 -18.65 -26.28
CA ARG A 4 -35.86 -17.37 -26.31
C ARG A 4 -35.60 -16.56 -25.04
N ALA A 5 -34.63 -15.64 -25.16
CA ALA A 5 -34.55 -14.32 -24.53
C ALA A 5 -33.10 -13.98 -24.11
N ARG A 6 -32.27 -13.52 -25.06
CA ARG A 6 -31.21 -12.56 -24.71
C ARG A 6 -31.22 -11.41 -25.71
N LYS A 7 -31.65 -10.27 -25.19
CA LYS A 7 -31.74 -8.97 -25.83
C LYS A 7 -30.32 -8.39 -25.82
N LYS A 8 -29.68 -8.24 -26.99
CA LYS A 8 -28.40 -7.52 -27.22
C LYS A 8 -27.31 -7.70 -26.14
N SER A 9 -26.52 -8.77 -26.24
CA SER A 9 -25.18 -8.83 -25.64
C SER A 9 -24.12 -8.62 -26.72
N ALA A 10 -24.16 -7.50 -27.45
CA ALA A 10 -23.17 -7.18 -28.49
C ALA A 10 -21.77 -6.84 -27.92
N ARG A 11 -21.56 -7.04 -26.61
CA ARG A 11 -20.35 -6.69 -25.85
C ARG A 11 -19.93 -7.78 -24.84
N ASP A 12 -20.60 -8.92 -24.81
CA ASP A 12 -20.20 -10.02 -23.92
C ASP A 12 -19.18 -10.87 -24.68
N VAL A 13 -17.96 -10.97 -24.15
CA VAL A 13 -16.87 -11.79 -24.70
C VAL A 13 -16.58 -12.93 -23.72
N SER A 14 -16.37 -14.14 -24.24
CA SER A 14 -16.03 -15.30 -23.42
C SER A 14 -14.55 -15.26 -23.05
N LEU A 15 -14.23 -15.46 -21.78
CA LEU A 15 -12.83 -15.50 -21.30
C LEU A 15 -12.04 -16.70 -21.84
N TYR A 16 -12.75 -17.78 -22.20
CA TYR A 16 -12.16 -19.02 -22.71
C TYR A 16 -12.08 -19.05 -24.24
N GLU A 17 -12.52 -18.00 -24.93
CA GLU A 17 -12.46 -17.96 -26.39
C GLU A 17 -11.01 -17.78 -26.85
N PRO A 18 -10.53 -18.58 -27.83
CA PRO A 18 -9.17 -18.44 -28.34
C PRO A 18 -9.04 -17.11 -29.08
N ILE A 19 -8.05 -16.31 -28.69
CA ILE A 19 -7.76 -14.99 -29.26
C ILE A 19 -6.57 -15.03 -30.23
N GLY A 20 -5.83 -16.14 -30.26
CA GLY A 20 -4.68 -16.33 -31.15
C GLY A 20 -3.95 -17.63 -30.84
N THR A 21 -2.83 -17.86 -31.53
CA THR A 21 -1.94 -19.01 -31.31
C THR A 21 -0.57 -18.53 -30.88
N ASP A 22 0.06 -19.24 -29.94
CA ASP A 22 1.45 -18.99 -29.56
C ASP A 22 2.43 -19.41 -30.67
N ARG A 23 3.75 -19.29 -30.40
CA ARG A 23 4.80 -19.69 -31.35
C ARG A 23 4.92 -21.19 -31.58
N GLU A 24 4.29 -22.00 -30.71
CA GLU A 24 4.30 -23.45 -30.72
C GLU A 24 2.98 -24.04 -31.28
N GLY A 25 2.01 -23.19 -31.60
CA GLY A 25 0.72 -23.55 -32.18
C GLY A 25 -0.39 -23.81 -31.15
N ASN A 26 -0.16 -23.54 -29.86
CA ASN A 26 -1.20 -23.66 -28.84
C ASN A 26 -2.15 -22.48 -28.89
N GLU A 27 -3.44 -22.73 -28.68
CA GLU A 27 -4.45 -21.68 -28.58
C GLU A 27 -4.28 -20.88 -27.28
N ILE A 28 -4.23 -19.55 -27.40
CA ILE A 28 -4.19 -18.62 -26.27
C ILE A 28 -5.61 -18.10 -26.05
N SER A 29 -6.12 -18.18 -24.82
CA SER A 29 -7.42 -17.62 -24.45
C SER A 29 -7.29 -16.22 -23.83
N LEU A 30 -8.39 -15.46 -23.78
CA LEU A 30 -8.38 -14.14 -23.15
C LEU A 30 -8.00 -14.21 -21.67
N LEU A 31 -8.37 -15.28 -20.97
CA LEU A 31 -8.00 -15.54 -19.57
C LEU A 31 -6.47 -15.60 -19.35
N ASP A 32 -5.72 -16.09 -20.34
CA ASP A 32 -4.27 -16.26 -20.24
C ASP A 32 -3.50 -14.93 -20.37
N VAL A 33 -4.17 -13.89 -20.89
CA VAL A 33 -3.57 -12.57 -21.19
C VAL A 33 -4.09 -11.48 -20.25
N ILE A 34 -5.23 -11.69 -19.59
CA ILE A 34 -5.77 -10.72 -18.65
C ILE A 34 -4.84 -10.59 -17.44
N GLU A 35 -4.21 -9.42 -17.32
CA GLU A 35 -3.46 -9.04 -16.13
C GLU A 35 -4.41 -8.86 -14.95
N TYR A 36 -4.04 -9.44 -13.81
CA TYR A 36 -4.71 -9.15 -12.55
C TYR A 36 -4.27 -7.78 -12.04
N ALA A 37 -5.23 -6.91 -11.73
CA ALA A 37 -4.96 -5.58 -11.17
C ALA A 37 -4.50 -5.62 -9.70
N ASP A 38 -4.58 -6.79 -9.05
CA ASP A 38 -4.15 -6.96 -7.66
C ASP A 38 -2.63 -7.07 -7.57
N PRO A 39 -2.01 -6.47 -6.53
CA PRO A 39 -0.58 -6.61 -6.32
C PRO A 39 -0.20 -8.08 -6.12
N GLU A 40 0.96 -8.44 -6.64
CA GLU A 40 1.46 -9.81 -6.60
C GLU A 40 1.61 -10.30 -5.15
N ILE A 41 1.53 -11.62 -4.96
CA ILE A 41 1.64 -12.24 -3.64
C ILE A 41 2.94 -11.84 -2.92
N PRO A 42 4.12 -11.77 -3.58
CA PRO A 42 5.37 -11.34 -2.93
C PRO A 42 5.29 -9.92 -2.36
N GLU A 43 4.75 -8.95 -3.12
CA GLU A 43 4.63 -7.56 -2.68
C GLU A 43 3.76 -7.43 -1.41
N LYS A 44 2.69 -8.22 -1.31
CA LYS A 44 1.83 -8.26 -0.13
C LYS A 44 2.57 -8.78 1.11
N ILE A 45 3.47 -9.75 0.94
CA ILE A 45 4.29 -10.30 2.03
C ILE A 45 5.32 -9.25 2.47
N ASP A 46 6.04 -8.65 1.53
CA ASP A 46 7.05 -7.62 1.83
C ASP A 46 6.44 -6.43 2.56
N LEU A 47 5.26 -5.96 2.12
CA LEU A 47 4.55 -4.87 2.77
C LEU A 47 4.19 -5.22 4.23
N LYS A 48 3.73 -6.45 4.47
CA LYS A 48 3.37 -6.92 5.81
C LYS A 48 4.61 -6.97 6.72
N ASP A 49 5.70 -7.53 6.23
CA ASP A 49 6.95 -7.66 6.99
C ASP A 49 7.61 -6.30 7.27
N ASN A 50 7.52 -5.38 6.32
CA ASN A 50 7.96 -3.99 6.50
C ASN A 50 7.07 -3.24 7.50
N THR A 51 5.76 -3.50 7.49
CA THR A 51 4.83 -2.90 8.46
C THR A 51 5.14 -3.35 9.89
N VAL A 52 5.37 -4.65 10.11
CA VAL A 52 5.73 -5.18 11.43
C VAL A 52 7.01 -4.52 11.94
N TYR A 53 8.05 -4.51 11.11
CA TYR A 53 9.33 -3.89 11.47
C TYR A 53 9.23 -2.39 11.73
N LEU A 54 8.43 -1.66 10.94
CA LEU A 54 8.19 -0.23 11.17
C LEU A 54 7.68 0.00 12.59
N TYR A 55 6.69 -0.77 13.05
CA TYR A 55 6.14 -0.63 14.39
C TYR A 55 7.18 -0.96 15.47
N GLU A 56 7.96 -2.04 15.31
CA GLU A 56 9.04 -2.41 16.25
C GLU A 56 10.07 -1.29 16.39
N VAL A 57 10.60 -0.81 15.26
CA VAL A 57 11.60 0.25 15.21
C VAL A 57 11.02 1.55 15.77
N MET A 58 9.77 1.88 15.40
CA MET A 58 9.08 3.04 15.96
C MET A 58 9.09 2.99 17.48
N HIS A 59 8.84 1.83 18.11
CA HIS A 59 8.89 1.68 19.56
C HIS A 59 10.29 1.81 20.16
N GLN A 60 11.31 1.29 19.47
CA GLN A 60 12.69 1.26 19.96
C GLN A 60 13.41 2.62 19.86
N ILE A 61 13.27 3.33 18.73
CA ILE A 61 14.14 4.49 18.44
C ILE A 61 13.47 5.85 18.62
N LEU A 62 12.13 5.90 18.55
CA LEU A 62 11.39 7.14 18.70
C LEU A 62 11.06 7.41 20.16
N THR A 63 11.14 8.68 20.55
CA THR A 63 10.60 9.16 21.81
C THR A 63 9.07 9.05 21.82
N ALA A 64 8.48 9.08 23.02
CA ALA A 64 7.02 9.08 23.15
C ALA A 64 6.36 10.23 22.37
N ARG A 65 7.00 11.41 22.36
CA ARG A 65 6.50 12.59 21.64
C ARG A 65 6.57 12.44 20.13
N GLU A 66 7.69 11.94 19.60
CA GLU A 66 7.84 11.65 18.16
C GLU A 66 6.82 10.62 17.71
N ARG A 67 6.68 9.52 18.45
CA ARG A 67 5.73 8.45 18.17
C ARG A 67 4.28 8.94 18.19
N GLN A 68 3.93 9.79 19.17
CA GLN A 68 2.61 10.42 19.25
C GLN A 68 2.32 11.28 18.02
N VAL A 69 3.28 12.12 17.61
CA VAL A 69 3.13 12.97 16.42
C VAL A 69 2.94 12.13 15.16
N LEU A 70 3.77 11.11 14.91
CA LEU A 70 3.61 10.25 13.72
C LEU A 70 2.29 9.48 13.74
N THR A 71 1.89 8.96 14.91
CA THR A 71 0.62 8.23 15.06
C THR A 71 -0.57 9.08 14.62
N MET A 72 -0.60 10.34 15.04
CA MET A 72 -1.65 11.28 14.65
C MET A 72 -1.54 11.68 13.17
N ARG A 73 -0.33 12.01 12.71
CA ARG A 73 -0.11 12.53 11.35
C ARG A 73 -0.46 11.51 10.26
N TYR A 74 -0.14 10.24 10.50
CA TYR A 74 -0.31 9.16 9.53
C TYR A 74 -1.48 8.23 9.83
N GLY A 75 -2.24 8.48 10.91
CA GLY A 75 -3.41 7.65 11.24
C GLY A 75 -3.04 6.22 11.66
N LEU A 76 -1.90 6.06 12.32
CA LEU A 76 -1.43 4.73 12.73
C LEU A 76 -2.33 4.15 13.83
N TYR A 77 -2.35 2.82 13.95
CA TYR A 77 -3.18 2.08 14.90
C TYR A 77 -4.69 2.31 14.71
N GLY A 78 -5.14 2.39 13.45
CA GLY A 78 -6.57 2.53 13.11
C GLY A 78 -7.16 3.91 13.44
N ARG A 79 -6.31 4.93 13.59
CA ARG A 79 -6.74 6.31 13.83
C ARG A 79 -6.90 7.06 12.51
N GLN A 80 -7.70 8.12 12.50
CA GLN A 80 -7.73 9.02 11.37
C GLN A 80 -6.44 9.85 11.31
N SER A 81 -5.89 10.04 10.11
CA SER A 81 -4.78 10.94 9.88
C SER A 81 -5.22 12.40 10.06
N VAL A 82 -4.39 13.19 10.74
CA VAL A 82 -4.63 14.62 10.95
C VAL A 82 -3.47 15.45 10.40
N THR A 83 -3.77 16.68 9.98
CA THR A 83 -2.77 17.62 9.44
C THR A 83 -1.77 18.09 10.51
N GLN A 84 -0.64 18.67 10.08
CA GLN A 84 0.31 19.29 11.02
C GLN A 84 -0.33 20.41 11.86
N ARG A 85 -1.25 21.18 11.25
CA ARG A 85 -1.95 22.29 11.90
C ARG A 85 -2.91 21.79 12.98
N GLU A 86 -3.67 20.74 12.69
CA GLU A 86 -4.56 20.10 13.65
C GLU A 86 -3.77 19.41 14.77
N THR A 87 -2.71 18.69 14.41
CA THR A 87 -1.81 18.07 15.40
C THR A 87 -1.23 19.14 16.34
N ALA A 88 -0.80 20.28 15.79
CA ALA A 88 -0.29 21.41 16.57
C ALA A 88 -1.32 21.97 17.55
N ALA A 89 -2.56 22.15 17.09
CA ALA A 89 -3.67 22.60 17.93
C ALA A 89 -3.98 21.61 19.07
N ILE A 90 -4.04 20.30 18.77
CA ILE A 90 -4.29 19.25 19.76
C ILE A 90 -3.16 19.17 20.80
N LEU A 91 -1.91 19.32 20.35
CA LEU A 91 -0.73 19.17 21.20
C LEU A 91 -0.30 20.47 21.90
N GLY A 92 -0.99 21.58 21.68
CA GLY A 92 -0.70 22.88 22.28
C GLY A 92 0.66 23.47 21.89
N ILE A 93 1.14 23.18 20.67
CA ILE A 93 2.46 23.63 20.18
C ILE A 93 2.36 24.26 18.80
N SER A 94 3.44 24.90 18.33
CA SER A 94 3.44 25.50 16.99
C SER A 94 3.48 24.45 15.88
N ARG A 95 2.83 24.76 14.75
CA ARG A 95 2.88 23.93 13.52
C ARG A 95 4.31 23.67 13.05
N SER A 96 5.18 24.68 13.12
CA SER A 96 6.60 24.52 12.79
C SER A 96 7.35 23.60 13.75
N TYR A 97 6.91 23.49 15.01
CA TYR A 97 7.49 22.52 15.95
C TYR A 97 7.05 21.10 15.64
N VAL A 98 5.76 20.88 15.31
CA VAL A 98 5.27 19.58 14.80
C VAL A 98 6.06 19.15 13.56
N SER A 99 6.25 20.06 12.60
CA SER A 99 7.02 19.79 11.38
C SER A 99 8.46 19.35 11.67
N ARG A 100 9.14 20.00 12.62
CA ARG A 100 10.48 19.60 13.05
C ARG A 100 10.50 18.20 13.68
N ILE A 101 9.55 17.91 14.56
CA ILE A 101 9.41 16.59 15.20
C ILE A 101 9.18 15.50 14.14
N GLU A 102 8.23 15.73 13.21
CA GLU A 102 7.91 14.81 12.11
C GLU A 102 9.15 14.54 11.25
N LYS A 103 9.86 15.59 10.83
CA LYS A 103 11.09 15.46 10.02
C LYS A 103 12.16 14.65 10.75
N THR A 104 12.43 14.94 12.02
CA THR A 104 13.43 14.21 12.80
C THR A 104 13.05 12.75 13.00
N ALA A 105 11.77 12.47 13.31
CA ALA A 105 11.29 11.12 13.51
C ALA A 105 11.36 10.28 12.22
N VAL A 106 10.92 10.84 11.09
CA VAL A 106 11.01 10.16 9.78
C VAL A 106 12.45 9.87 9.40
N GLN A 107 13.38 10.81 9.61
CA GLN A 107 14.80 10.59 9.35
C GLN A 107 15.40 9.48 10.22
N LYS A 108 14.98 9.35 11.49
CA LYS A 108 15.40 8.24 12.35
C LYS A 108 14.92 6.91 11.80
N LEU A 109 13.65 6.82 11.39
CA LEU A 109 13.07 5.61 10.82
C LEU A 109 13.74 5.24 9.50
N GLN A 110 13.97 6.20 8.61
CA GLN A 110 14.67 5.98 7.35
C GLN A 110 16.06 5.35 7.57
N LYS A 111 16.86 5.91 8.48
CA LYS A 111 18.18 5.35 8.82
C LYS A 111 18.11 3.93 9.37
N ALA A 112 17.04 3.58 10.09
CA ALA A 112 16.85 2.23 10.60
C ALA A 112 16.46 1.24 9.48
N PHE A 113 15.69 1.69 8.48
CA PHE A 113 15.38 0.91 7.29
C PHE A 113 16.61 0.67 6.41
N GLU A 114 17.42 1.71 6.19
CA GLU A 114 18.71 1.63 5.49
C GLU A 114 19.64 0.61 6.16
N LYS A 115 19.81 0.69 7.49
CA LYS A 115 20.65 -0.25 8.25
C LYS A 115 20.17 -1.71 8.19
N SER A 116 18.86 -1.93 8.00
CA SER A 116 18.28 -3.26 7.90
C SER A 116 18.34 -3.87 6.50
N GLY A 117 18.86 -3.15 5.49
CA GLY A 117 18.90 -3.62 4.10
C GLY A 117 17.52 -3.74 3.45
N ARG A 118 16.52 -3.00 3.98
CA ARG A 118 15.13 -2.99 3.49
C ARG A 118 14.81 -1.78 2.60
N SER A 119 15.77 -0.87 2.43
CA SER A 119 15.57 0.37 1.67
C SER A 119 15.68 0.21 0.15
N GLU A 120 16.11 -0.97 -0.32
CA GLU A 120 16.42 -1.26 -1.74
C GLU A 120 15.73 -2.53 -2.27
N ARG A 121 14.78 -3.08 -1.51
CA ARG A 121 13.98 -4.24 -1.93
C ARG A 121 12.65 -3.79 -2.50
#